data_AF-A0A8T3TQC1-F1
#
_entry.id   AF-A0A8T3TQC1-F1
#
_cell.length_a   1.000
_cell.length_b   1.000
_cell.length_c   1.000
_cell.angle_alpha   90.00
_cell.angle_beta   90.00
_cell.angle_gamma   90.00
#
_symmetry.space_group_name_H-M   'P 1'
#
loop_
_entity.id
_entity.type
_entity.pdbx_description
1 polymer ?
#
loop_
_entity_poly.entity_id
_entity_poly.type
_entity_poly.pdbx_seq_one_letter_code
_entity_poly.pdbx_strand_id
1 'polypeptide(L)'
;MSRIAVVFTGGTISMLPDPETGAAVPSLDGAAILDRVPELHALAELEAVDWGLVPASHLSLGQILDLARLIETTLHRAEVDGLVVVQGTDTMEETAFAFDLLVGGDKPVVVTGAMRNAADSAWDGADNLSAAIRVAASQQWRGAGTLVVMGGSVLPADDATKLHSQADDAFGAPNAGRLEVRGARRRLERIPESAAEPVFLVTASVGLVGARVRELAILGQREMVI
;
A
#
# COMPACT_ATOMS: atom_id res chain seq x y z
N MET A 1 -10.23 23.50 3.86
CA MET A 1 -9.54 22.61 2.90
C MET A 1 -9.52 21.23 3.55
N SER A 2 -9.57 20.12 2.80
CA SER A 2 -9.55 18.80 3.44
C SER A 2 -8.21 18.56 4.11
N ARG A 3 -8.20 17.90 5.28
CA ARG A 3 -6.97 17.52 5.97
C ARG A 3 -6.66 16.05 5.73
N ILE A 4 -5.48 15.78 5.17
CA ILE A 4 -5.05 14.45 4.74
C ILE A 4 -3.79 14.08 5.51
N ALA A 5 -3.85 12.98 6.24
CA ALA A 5 -2.66 12.37 6.82
C ALA A 5 -1.93 11.57 5.75
N VAL A 6 -0.60 11.70 5.68
CA VAL A 6 0.25 10.99 4.74
C VAL A 6 1.25 10.16 5.54
N VAL A 7 1.02 8.85 5.60
CA VAL A 7 1.85 7.90 6.34
C VAL A 7 2.95 7.39 5.43
N PHE A 8 4.21 7.60 5.81
CA PHE A 8 5.37 7.16 5.06
C PHE A 8 5.96 5.90 5.68
N THR A 9 6.07 4.86 4.86
CA THR A 9 6.66 3.57 5.26
C THR A 9 8.00 3.28 4.57
N GLY A 10 8.38 4.14 3.61
CA GLY A 10 9.58 4.02 2.78
C GLY A 10 9.23 3.68 1.32
N GLY A 11 10.07 2.84 0.70
CA GLY A 11 9.95 2.45 -0.70
C GLY A 11 10.74 3.33 -1.66
N THR A 12 10.64 3.04 -2.96
CA THR A 12 11.44 3.70 -4.01
C THR A 12 11.30 5.22 -4.00
N ILE A 13 10.13 5.72 -3.64
CA ILE A 13 9.84 7.16 -3.55
C ILE A 13 10.69 7.90 -2.51
N SER A 14 11.18 7.20 -1.48
CA SER A 14 12.05 7.76 -0.45
C SER A 14 13.54 7.52 -0.72
N MET A 15 13.89 6.89 -1.85
CA MET A 15 15.26 6.49 -2.17
C MET A 15 15.98 7.51 -3.04
N LEU A 16 17.27 7.70 -2.74
CA LEU A 16 18.21 8.44 -3.57
C LEU A 16 19.42 7.54 -3.92
N PRO A 17 20.12 7.82 -5.03
CA PRO A 17 21.39 7.17 -5.31
C PRO A 17 22.43 7.57 -4.26
N ASP A 18 23.03 6.57 -3.62
CA ASP A 18 24.19 6.76 -2.76
C ASP A 18 25.34 7.39 -3.56
N PRO A 19 25.97 8.48 -3.10
CA PRO A 19 26.99 9.20 -3.87
C PRO A 19 28.25 8.38 -4.18
N GLU A 20 28.57 7.36 -3.38
CA GLU A 20 29.79 6.57 -3.54
C GLU A 20 29.55 5.32 -4.39
N THR A 21 28.43 4.64 -4.17
CA THR A 21 28.11 3.34 -4.77
C THR A 21 27.10 3.41 -5.90
N GLY A 22 26.32 4.51 -5.99
CA GLY A 22 25.21 4.66 -6.91
C GLY A 22 23.98 3.79 -6.58
N ALA A 23 24.03 3.03 -5.48
CA ALA A 23 22.92 2.17 -5.07
C ALA A 23 21.74 3.01 -4.57
N ALA A 24 20.51 2.57 -4.85
CA ALA A 24 19.32 3.22 -4.30
C ALA A 24 19.23 2.92 -2.79
N VAL A 25 19.32 3.97 -1.96
CA VAL A 25 19.25 3.87 -0.50
C VAL A 25 18.12 4.74 0.04
N PRO A 26 17.36 4.30 1.07
CA PRO A 26 16.38 5.16 1.72
C PRO A 26 17.06 6.41 2.30
N SER A 27 16.58 7.61 1.93
CA SER A 27 17.25 8.87 2.27
C SER A 27 16.32 10.05 2.53
N LEU A 28 15.05 9.97 2.11
CA LEU A 28 14.07 11.04 2.31
C LEU A 28 13.05 10.63 3.37
N ASP A 29 12.78 11.53 4.31
CA ASP A 29 11.62 11.44 5.19
C ASP A 29 10.36 12.01 4.49
N GLY A 30 9.21 11.87 5.14
CA GLY A 30 7.93 12.31 4.61
C GLY A 30 7.90 13.81 4.29
N ALA A 31 8.47 14.63 5.17
CA ALA A 31 8.55 16.08 4.96
C ALA A 31 9.37 16.40 3.70
N ALA A 32 10.55 15.79 3.53
CA ALA A 32 11.38 15.98 2.36
C ALA A 32 10.73 15.48 1.06
N ILE A 33 9.91 14.43 1.11
CA ILE A 33 9.12 13.96 -0.04
C ILE A 33 8.03 14.97 -0.40
N LEU A 34 7.30 15.51 0.58
CA LEU A 34 6.27 16.51 0.33
C LEU A 34 6.85 17.83 -0.18
N ASP A 35 8.00 18.27 0.33
CA ASP A 35 8.68 19.50 -0.09
C ASP A 35 9.19 19.44 -1.54
N ARG A 36 9.36 18.24 -2.10
CA ARG A 36 9.67 18.05 -3.54
C ARG A 36 8.49 18.35 -4.45
N VAL A 37 7.27 18.39 -3.91
CA VAL A 37 6.03 18.65 -4.66
C VAL A 37 5.22 19.69 -3.89
N PRO A 38 5.70 20.94 -3.78
CA PRO A 38 5.07 21.96 -2.95
C PRO A 38 3.62 22.26 -3.36
N GLU A 39 3.25 21.98 -4.61
CA GLU A 39 1.89 22.12 -5.15
C GLU A 39 0.86 21.25 -4.41
N LEU A 40 1.30 20.18 -3.72
CA LEU A 40 0.41 19.33 -2.93
C LEU A 40 -0.31 20.12 -1.81
N HIS A 41 0.34 21.15 -1.26
CA HIS A 41 -0.26 22.02 -0.22
C HIS A 41 -1.42 22.87 -0.74
N ALA A 42 -1.57 23.02 -2.06
CA ALA A 42 -2.74 23.65 -2.65
C ALA A 42 -3.94 22.70 -2.76
N LEU A 43 -3.71 21.39 -2.66
CA LEU A 43 -4.74 20.35 -2.77
C LEU A 43 -5.42 20.05 -1.43
N ALA A 44 -4.63 20.01 -0.35
CA ALA A 44 -5.07 19.64 0.99
C ALA A 44 -4.16 20.22 2.08
N GLU A 45 -4.65 20.29 3.32
CA GLU A 45 -3.81 20.41 4.51
C GLU A 45 -3.15 19.06 4.78
N LEU A 46 -1.82 18.98 4.67
CA LEU A 46 -1.09 17.72 4.77
C LEU A 46 -0.47 17.54 6.16
N GLU A 47 -0.64 16.35 6.73
CA GLU A 47 0.03 15.92 7.96
C GLU A 47 0.94 14.74 7.63
N ALA A 48 2.25 14.97 7.58
CA ALA A 48 3.22 13.90 7.38
C ALA A 48 3.37 13.05 8.65
N VAL A 49 3.31 11.74 8.52
CA VAL A 49 3.51 10.76 9.58
C VAL A 49 4.58 9.76 9.14
N ASP A 50 5.80 9.92 9.63
CA ASP A 50 6.88 8.97 9.36
C ASP A 50 6.75 7.74 10.26
N TRP A 51 6.34 6.62 9.67
CA TRP A 51 6.28 5.33 10.35
C TRP A 51 7.61 4.57 10.26
N GLY A 52 8.32 4.69 9.14
CA GLY A 52 9.65 4.09 8.96
C GLY A 52 10.14 4.14 7.52
N LEU A 53 11.31 3.53 7.30
CA LEU A 53 11.95 3.37 5.98
C LEU A 53 12.17 1.89 5.67
N VAL A 54 11.10 1.10 5.77
CA VAL A 54 11.13 -0.35 5.63
C VAL A 54 10.85 -0.72 4.16
N PRO A 55 11.72 -1.54 3.50
CA PRO A 55 11.40 -2.09 2.19
C PRO A 55 10.06 -2.85 2.26
N ALA A 56 9.19 -2.65 1.27
CA ALA A 56 7.85 -3.23 1.29
C ALA A 56 7.87 -4.77 1.43
N SER A 57 8.84 -5.44 0.80
CA SER A 57 9.08 -6.89 0.90
C SER A 57 9.54 -7.37 2.28
N HIS A 58 9.92 -6.46 3.18
CA HIS A 58 10.33 -6.78 4.55
C HIS A 58 9.23 -6.51 5.58
N LEU A 59 8.05 -6.01 5.16
CA LEU A 59 6.92 -5.82 6.06
C LEU A 59 6.41 -7.18 6.57
N SER A 60 6.44 -7.35 7.88
CA SER A 60 5.81 -8.50 8.54
C SER A 60 4.31 -8.28 8.74
N LEU A 61 3.55 -9.37 8.90
CA LEU A 61 2.12 -9.30 9.24
C LEU A 61 1.87 -8.49 10.54
N GLY A 62 2.76 -8.58 11.52
CA GLY A 62 2.68 -7.78 12.75
C GLY A 62 2.78 -6.28 12.47
N GLN A 63 3.74 -5.88 11.63
CA GLN A 63 3.88 -4.48 11.20
C GLN A 63 2.69 -3.98 10.38
N ILE A 64 2.10 -4.85 9.54
CA ILE A 64 0.86 -4.51 8.80
C ILE A 64 -0.30 -4.26 9.78
N LEU A 65 -0.42 -5.03 10.85
CA LEU A 65 -1.42 -4.77 11.90
C LEU A 65 -1.14 -3.46 12.66
N ASP A 66 0.13 -3.15 12.94
CA ASP A 66 0.52 -1.89 13.57
C ASP A 66 0.18 -0.68 12.68
N LEU A 67 0.46 -0.79 11.37
CA LEU A 67 0.07 0.21 10.38
C LEU A 67 -1.45 0.36 10.31
N ALA A 68 -2.21 -0.75 10.27
CA ALA A 68 -3.66 -0.71 10.26
C ALA A 68 -4.22 0.01 11.50
N ARG A 69 -3.65 -0.24 12.69
CA ARG A 69 -4.02 0.46 13.93
C ARG A 69 -3.70 1.96 13.87
N LEU A 70 -2.54 2.33 13.33
CA LEU A 70 -2.17 3.72 13.13
C LEU A 70 -3.16 4.41 12.19
N ILE A 71 -3.48 3.79 11.06
CA ILE A 71 -4.43 4.30 10.06
C ILE A 71 -5.81 4.49 10.70
N GLU A 72 -6.33 3.46 11.37
CA GLU A 72 -7.63 3.52 12.04
C GLU A 72 -7.69 4.63 13.10
N THR A 73 -6.68 4.70 13.98
CA THR A 73 -6.60 5.74 15.02
C THR A 73 -6.54 7.14 14.41
N THR A 74 -5.80 7.30 13.31
CA THR A 74 -5.67 8.57 12.59
C THR A 74 -7.00 8.98 11.95
N LEU A 75 -7.69 8.05 11.30
CA LEU A 75 -8.99 8.31 10.69
C LEU A 75 -10.12 8.55 11.70
N HIS A 76 -9.99 8.08 12.95
CA HIS A 76 -10.95 8.39 14.01
C HIS A 76 -10.90 9.86 14.46
N ARG A 77 -9.82 10.59 14.17
CA ARG A 77 -9.72 12.03 14.45
C ARG A 77 -10.72 12.79 13.60
N ALA A 78 -11.54 13.63 14.23
CA ALA A 78 -12.65 14.31 13.55
C ALA A 78 -12.15 15.26 12.45
N GLU A 79 -10.97 15.85 12.64
CA GLU A 79 -10.34 16.81 11.74
C GLU A 79 -9.63 16.18 10.55
N VAL A 80 -9.43 14.86 10.50
CA VAL A 80 -8.78 14.17 9.36
C VAL A 80 -9.87 13.69 8.40
N ASP A 81 -9.81 14.05 7.12
CA ASP A 81 -10.83 13.71 6.13
C ASP A 81 -10.54 12.41 5.35
N GLY A 82 -9.26 12.06 5.25
CA GLY A 82 -8.76 10.87 4.54
C GLY A 82 -7.29 10.63 4.83
N LEU A 83 -6.75 9.51 4.36
CA LEU A 83 -5.38 9.10 4.62
C LEU A 83 -4.72 8.51 3.37
N VAL A 84 -3.46 8.86 3.15
CA VAL A 84 -2.60 8.27 2.12
C VAL A 84 -1.49 7.47 2.81
N VAL A 85 -1.25 6.24 2.39
CA VAL A 85 -0.09 5.43 2.77
C VAL A 85 0.88 5.40 1.60
N VAL A 86 2.10 5.86 1.84
CA VAL A 86 3.20 5.85 0.88
C VAL A 86 4.09 4.65 1.18
N GLN A 87 4.18 3.72 0.22
CA GLN A 87 4.88 2.45 0.37
C GLN A 87 5.67 2.08 -0.89
N GLY A 88 6.65 1.19 -0.75
CA GLY A 88 7.24 0.47 -1.89
C GLY A 88 6.21 -0.41 -2.60
N THR A 89 6.41 -0.58 -3.91
CA THR A 89 5.42 -1.19 -4.82
C THR A 89 5.38 -2.71 -4.80
N ASP A 90 6.40 -3.39 -4.25
CA ASP A 90 6.56 -4.84 -4.40
C ASP A 90 5.49 -5.67 -3.70
N THR A 91 4.96 -5.20 -2.58
CA THR A 91 3.90 -5.87 -1.78
C THR A 91 2.70 -4.96 -1.54
N MET A 92 2.57 -3.90 -2.35
CA MET A 92 1.51 -2.88 -2.19
C MET A 92 0.10 -3.46 -2.33
N GLU A 93 -0.09 -4.41 -3.24
CA GLU A 93 -1.36 -5.13 -3.43
C GLU A 93 -1.78 -5.88 -2.16
N GLU A 94 -0.84 -6.56 -1.50
CA GLU A 94 -1.10 -7.34 -0.28
C GLU A 94 -1.43 -6.43 0.91
N THR A 95 -0.66 -5.35 1.10
CA THR A 95 -0.90 -4.42 2.21
C THR A 95 -2.18 -3.61 2.02
N ALA A 96 -2.46 -3.17 0.79
CA ALA A 96 -3.71 -2.49 0.47
C ALA A 96 -4.91 -3.40 0.75
N PHE A 97 -4.85 -4.67 0.32
CA PHE A 97 -5.90 -5.64 0.59
C PHE A 97 -6.06 -5.89 2.10
N ALA A 98 -4.97 -6.01 2.85
CA ALA A 98 -5.03 -6.12 4.31
C ALA A 98 -5.72 -4.92 4.95
N PHE A 99 -5.39 -3.68 4.55
CA PHE A 99 -6.07 -2.49 5.06
C PHE A 99 -7.55 -2.45 4.67
N ASP A 100 -7.91 -2.96 3.49
CA ASP A 100 -9.31 -3.07 3.05
C ASP A 100 -10.15 -3.90 4.04
N LEU A 101 -9.58 -5.01 4.50
CA LEU A 101 -10.19 -5.93 5.46
C LEU A 101 -10.16 -5.42 6.90
N LEU A 102 -9.12 -4.67 7.28
CA LEU A 102 -8.82 -4.32 8.67
C LEU A 102 -9.34 -2.95 9.10
N VAL A 103 -9.24 -1.94 8.24
CA VAL A 103 -9.49 -0.55 8.61
C VAL A 103 -10.97 -0.23 8.43
N GLY A 104 -11.63 0.17 9.52
CA GLY A 104 -13.04 0.58 9.57
C GLY A 104 -13.35 1.95 8.95
N GLY A 105 -14.62 2.37 9.05
CA GLY A 105 -15.06 3.71 8.66
C GLY A 105 -15.29 3.95 7.17
N ASP A 106 -15.70 5.18 6.87
CA ASP A 106 -16.08 5.67 5.54
C ASP A 106 -15.07 6.67 4.94
N LYS A 107 -14.10 7.16 5.72
CA LYS A 107 -13.04 8.03 5.22
C LYS A 107 -12.12 7.24 4.27
N PRO A 108 -11.66 7.83 3.15
CA PRO A 108 -10.84 7.09 2.19
C PRO A 108 -9.46 6.73 2.75
N VAL A 109 -9.01 5.50 2.45
CA VAL A 109 -7.62 5.06 2.60
C VAL A 109 -7.06 4.83 1.21
N VAL A 110 -5.97 5.53 0.87
CA VAL A 110 -5.31 5.40 -0.42
C VAL A 110 -3.89 4.91 -0.22
N VAL A 111 -3.49 3.84 -0.88
CA VAL A 111 -2.10 3.37 -0.93
C VAL A 111 -1.48 3.81 -2.24
N THR A 112 -0.29 4.39 -2.19
CA THR A 112 0.45 4.88 -3.36
C THR A 112 1.96 4.73 -3.15
N GLY A 113 2.73 5.01 -4.19
CA GLY A 113 4.18 4.92 -4.18
C GLY A 113 4.79 5.47 -5.47
N ALA A 114 5.97 4.97 -5.81
CA ALA A 114 6.65 5.29 -7.06
C ALA A 114 7.34 4.05 -7.62
N MET A 115 7.33 3.90 -8.93
CA MET A 115 8.13 2.90 -9.65
C MET A 115 9.58 3.37 -9.81
N ARG A 116 9.81 4.69 -9.82
CA ARG A 116 11.14 5.31 -9.98
C ARG A 116 11.62 6.00 -8.71
N ASN A 117 12.93 6.13 -8.60
CA ASN A 117 13.57 6.82 -7.47
C ASN A 117 13.41 8.34 -7.60
N ALA A 118 13.54 9.04 -6.48
CA ALA A 118 13.31 10.49 -6.44
C ALA A 118 14.38 11.32 -7.17
N ALA A 119 15.50 10.72 -7.60
CA ALA A 119 16.51 11.39 -8.41
C ALA A 119 16.32 11.16 -9.92
N ASP A 120 15.41 10.28 -10.34
CA ASP A 120 15.10 10.03 -11.75
C ASP A 120 14.40 11.26 -12.35
N SER A 121 14.85 11.68 -13.53
CA SER A 121 14.20 12.75 -14.31
C SER A 121 12.75 12.46 -14.67
N ALA A 122 12.37 11.18 -14.73
CA ALA A 122 11.02 10.70 -14.99
C ALA A 122 10.31 10.25 -13.71
N TRP A 123 10.71 10.74 -12.53
CA TRP A 123 10.13 10.35 -11.25
C TRP A 123 8.60 10.51 -11.23
N ASP A 124 7.91 9.39 -11.03
CA ASP A 124 6.44 9.27 -11.07
C ASP A 124 5.78 9.57 -9.71
N GLY A 125 6.57 9.72 -8.63
CA GLY A 125 6.04 9.93 -7.29
C GLY A 125 5.24 11.23 -7.12
N ALA A 126 5.55 12.29 -7.87
CA ALA A 126 4.82 13.56 -7.79
C ALA A 126 3.37 13.44 -8.30
N ASP A 127 3.19 12.78 -9.44
CA ASP A 127 1.88 12.56 -10.05
C ASP A 127 1.06 11.57 -9.22
N ASN A 128 1.68 10.48 -8.77
CA ASN A 128 1.05 9.48 -7.91
C ASN A 128 0.57 10.10 -6.58
N LEU A 129 1.41 10.90 -5.89
CA LEU A 129 1.04 11.60 -4.65
C LEU A 129 -0.10 12.60 -4.89
N SER A 130 -0.01 13.40 -5.96
CA SER A 130 -1.04 14.38 -6.32
C SER A 130 -2.40 13.70 -6.55
N ALA A 131 -2.41 12.60 -7.29
CA ALA A 131 -3.61 11.82 -7.54
C ALA A 131 -4.15 11.18 -6.25
N ALA A 132 -3.27 10.58 -5.44
CA ALA A 132 -3.65 9.94 -4.18
C ALA A 132 -4.27 10.93 -3.19
N ILE A 133 -3.69 12.12 -3.04
CA ILE A 133 -4.22 13.18 -2.17
C ILE A 133 -5.59 13.66 -2.66
N ARG A 134 -5.78 13.84 -3.97
CA ARG A 134 -7.10 14.21 -4.54
C ARG A 134 -8.15 13.14 -4.28
N VAL A 135 -7.79 11.86 -4.40
CA VAL A 135 -8.69 10.74 -4.09
C VAL A 135 -9.01 10.73 -2.59
N ALA A 136 -8.02 10.88 -1.72
CA ALA A 136 -8.20 10.90 -0.28
C ALA A 136 -9.06 12.07 0.22
N ALA A 137 -8.99 13.23 -0.45
CA ALA A 137 -9.80 14.42 -0.14
C ALA A 137 -11.22 14.38 -0.74
N SER A 138 -11.52 13.42 -1.61
CA SER A 138 -12.77 13.41 -2.37
C SER A 138 -13.91 12.71 -1.63
N GLN A 139 -15.05 13.37 -1.57
CA GLN A 139 -16.29 12.80 -1.01
C GLN A 139 -16.81 11.60 -1.83
N GLN A 140 -16.49 11.54 -3.13
CA GLN A 140 -16.92 10.44 -4.01
C GLN A 140 -16.36 9.08 -3.58
N TRP A 141 -15.17 9.06 -2.97
CA TRP A 141 -14.48 7.83 -2.60
C TRP A 141 -14.76 7.42 -1.14
N ARG A 142 -15.64 8.13 -0.43
CA ARG A 142 -16.07 7.70 0.90
C ARG A 142 -16.79 6.36 0.83
N GLY A 143 -16.46 5.47 1.76
CA GLY A 143 -17.00 4.12 1.81
C GLY A 143 -16.54 3.19 0.68
N ALA A 144 -15.64 3.65 -0.21
CA ALA A 144 -15.10 2.81 -1.28
C ALA A 144 -14.19 1.69 -0.75
N GLY A 145 -13.71 1.81 0.49
CA GLY A 145 -12.68 0.94 1.03
C GLY A 145 -11.29 1.48 0.78
N THR A 146 -10.31 0.58 0.79
CA THR A 146 -8.93 0.92 0.45
C THR A 146 -8.78 0.94 -1.06
N LEU A 147 -8.08 1.95 -1.56
CA LEU A 147 -7.78 2.13 -2.97
C LEU A 147 -6.27 2.14 -3.18
N VAL A 148 -5.82 1.65 -4.33
CA VAL A 148 -4.45 1.82 -4.81
C VAL A 148 -4.47 2.87 -5.91
N VAL A 149 -3.59 3.87 -5.81
CA VAL A 149 -3.44 4.93 -6.83
C VAL A 149 -2.01 4.92 -7.36
N MET A 150 -1.86 4.51 -8.62
CA MET A 150 -0.57 4.37 -9.32
C MET A 150 -0.77 4.58 -10.81
N GLY A 151 0.18 5.24 -11.49
CA GLY A 151 0.23 5.31 -12.96
C GLY A 151 -1.04 5.91 -13.59
N GLY A 152 -1.68 6.86 -12.91
CA GLY A 152 -2.92 7.50 -13.35
C GLY A 152 -4.22 6.70 -13.13
N SER A 153 -4.13 5.51 -12.51
CA SER A 153 -5.29 4.66 -12.22
C SER A 153 -5.72 4.73 -10.75
N VAL A 154 -7.01 4.57 -10.49
CA VAL A 154 -7.59 4.37 -9.15
C VAL A 154 -8.18 2.97 -9.09
N LEU A 155 -7.56 2.09 -8.33
CA LEU A 155 -7.86 0.65 -8.33
C LEU A 155 -8.41 0.24 -6.96
N PRO A 156 -9.44 -0.62 -6.88
CA PRO A 156 -9.88 -1.17 -5.61
C PRO A 156 -8.84 -2.16 -5.07
N ALA A 157 -8.56 -2.13 -3.77
CA ALA A 157 -7.51 -2.93 -3.17
C ALA A 157 -7.69 -4.46 -3.28
N ASP A 158 -8.93 -4.92 -3.49
CA ASP A 158 -9.26 -6.34 -3.68
C ASP A 158 -9.01 -6.85 -5.11
N ASP A 159 -8.68 -5.98 -6.07
CA ASP A 159 -8.32 -6.35 -7.44
C ASP A 159 -7.01 -5.71 -7.90
N ALA A 160 -6.44 -4.74 -7.17
CA ALA A 160 -5.19 -4.11 -7.56
C ALA A 160 -4.04 -5.12 -7.57
N THR A 161 -3.29 -5.19 -8.68
CA THR A 161 -2.08 -6.00 -8.77
C THR A 161 -0.97 -5.34 -9.59
N LYS A 162 0.29 -5.62 -9.25
CA LYS A 162 1.48 -5.19 -9.99
C LYS A 162 1.73 -6.13 -11.17
N LEU A 163 1.26 -5.73 -12.34
CA LEU A 163 1.38 -6.45 -13.62
C LEU A 163 2.75 -6.32 -14.28
N HIS A 164 3.54 -5.29 -13.94
CA HIS A 164 4.87 -5.08 -14.52
C HIS A 164 5.92 -4.71 -13.47
N SER A 165 7.15 -5.16 -13.69
CA SER A 165 8.28 -4.90 -12.78
C SER A 165 8.91 -3.51 -12.89
N GLN A 166 8.54 -2.68 -13.88
CA GLN A 166 9.30 -1.48 -14.27
C GLN A 166 8.46 -0.37 -14.89
N ALA A 167 7.34 -0.67 -15.56
CA ALA A 167 6.51 0.34 -16.19
C ALA A 167 5.87 1.27 -15.16
N ASP A 168 5.65 2.54 -15.50
CA ASP A 168 5.03 3.51 -14.60
C ASP A 168 3.53 3.19 -14.38
N ASP A 169 2.89 2.57 -15.38
CA ASP A 169 1.53 2.00 -15.34
C ASP A 169 1.52 0.52 -14.93
N ALA A 170 2.46 0.12 -14.05
CA ALA A 170 2.61 -1.27 -13.61
C ALA A 170 1.40 -1.87 -12.90
N PHE A 171 0.49 -1.08 -12.36
CA PHE A 171 -0.65 -1.58 -11.58
C PHE A 171 -1.94 -1.63 -12.41
N GLY A 172 -2.70 -2.72 -12.26
CA GLY A 172 -4.01 -2.90 -12.89
C GLY A 172 -4.99 -3.70 -12.05
N ALA A 173 -6.17 -3.93 -12.60
CA ALA A 173 -7.30 -4.63 -11.98
C ALA A 173 -7.77 -5.76 -12.92
N PRO A 174 -7.15 -6.96 -12.88
CA PRO A 174 -7.33 -8.02 -13.87
C PRO A 174 -8.72 -8.65 -13.83
N ASN A 175 -9.48 -8.50 -12.74
CA ASN A 175 -10.86 -9.00 -12.63
C ASN A 175 -11.91 -7.94 -13.02
N ALA A 176 -11.48 -6.86 -13.69
CA ALA A 176 -12.32 -5.75 -14.18
C ALA A 176 -13.01 -4.93 -13.07
N GLY A 177 -12.39 -4.87 -11.88
CA GLY A 177 -12.92 -4.21 -10.71
C GLY A 177 -13.21 -5.19 -9.59
N ARG A 178 -13.88 -4.71 -8.54
CA ARG A 178 -14.12 -5.46 -7.30
C ARG A 178 -14.47 -6.91 -7.60
N LEU A 179 -13.71 -7.84 -7.02
CA LEU A 179 -14.15 -9.22 -6.93
C LEU A 179 -15.52 -9.19 -6.25
N GLU A 180 -16.57 -9.53 -7.00
CA GLU A 180 -17.85 -9.93 -6.41
C GLU A 180 -17.61 -11.25 -5.69
N VAL A 181 -16.93 -11.19 -4.53
CA VAL A 181 -17.03 -12.24 -3.53
C VAL A 181 -18.51 -12.33 -3.24
N ARG A 182 -19.16 -13.44 -3.57
CA ARG A 182 -20.59 -13.66 -3.28
C ARG A 182 -20.84 -13.40 -1.78
N GLY A 183 -21.27 -12.18 -1.44
CA GLY A 183 -21.40 -11.70 -0.05
C GLY A 183 -21.00 -10.23 0.12
N ALA A 184 -21.41 -9.60 1.23
CA ALA A 184 -20.93 -8.27 1.59
C ALA A 184 -19.40 -8.27 1.77
N ARG A 185 -18.76 -7.12 1.52
CA ARG A 185 -17.33 -6.88 1.76
C ARG A 185 -16.94 -7.43 3.14
N ARG A 186 -16.09 -8.46 3.19
CA ARG A 186 -15.66 -9.08 4.45
C ARG A 186 -14.67 -8.17 5.15
N ARG A 187 -15.18 -7.17 5.85
CA ARG A 187 -14.39 -6.41 6.81
C ARG A 187 -14.39 -7.14 8.15
N LEU A 188 -13.24 -7.23 8.79
CA LEU A 188 -13.16 -7.71 10.17
C LEU A 188 -13.80 -6.68 11.09
N GLU A 189 -14.55 -7.13 12.09
CA GLU A 189 -15.21 -6.23 13.05
C GLU A 189 -14.21 -5.41 13.87
N ARG A 190 -12.99 -5.93 14.04
CA ARG A 190 -11.87 -5.29 14.72
C ARG A 190 -10.55 -5.78 14.16
N ILE A 191 -9.53 -4.94 14.24
CA ILE A 191 -8.15 -5.32 13.95
C ILE A 191 -7.70 -6.37 14.99
N PRO A 192 -7.15 -7.54 14.56
CA PRO A 192 -6.62 -8.54 15.47
C PRO A 192 -5.49 -8.00 16.36
N GLU A 193 -5.40 -8.51 17.59
CA GLU A 193 -4.33 -8.13 18.53
C GLU A 193 -2.95 -8.63 18.09
N SER A 194 -2.91 -9.81 17.47
CA SER A 194 -1.69 -10.42 16.94
C SER A 194 -1.91 -10.96 15.53
N ALA A 195 -0.83 -11.01 14.75
CA ALA A 195 -0.85 -11.65 13.44
C ALA A 195 -1.09 -13.16 13.58
N ALA A 196 -1.74 -13.76 12.59
CA ALA A 196 -1.77 -15.20 12.42
C ALA A 196 -0.40 -15.74 12.02
N GLU A 197 -0.24 -17.06 12.10
CA GLU A 197 0.92 -17.74 11.54
C GLU A 197 1.01 -17.49 10.02
N PRO A 198 2.22 -17.36 9.44
CA PRO A 198 2.38 -17.18 8.00
C PRO A 198 1.74 -18.31 7.19
N VAL A 199 0.91 -17.96 6.21
CA VAL A 199 0.34 -18.89 5.24
C VAL A 199 1.20 -18.88 3.98
N PHE A 200 1.57 -20.07 3.49
CA PHE A 200 2.44 -20.20 2.33
C PHE A 200 1.66 -20.15 1.01
N LEU A 201 2.17 -19.38 0.05
CA LEU A 201 1.73 -19.40 -1.34
C LEU A 201 2.55 -20.44 -2.11
N VAL A 202 1.90 -21.37 -2.81
CA VAL A 202 2.55 -22.47 -3.55
C VAL A 202 2.13 -22.43 -5.01
N THR A 203 3.01 -21.97 -5.89
CA THR A 203 2.71 -21.95 -7.33
C THR A 203 2.66 -23.37 -7.92
N ALA A 204 1.48 -23.77 -8.41
CA ALA A 204 1.34 -24.99 -9.19
C ALA A 204 2.07 -24.88 -10.55
N SER A 205 2.90 -25.87 -10.88
CA SER A 205 3.65 -25.92 -12.14
C SER A 205 3.73 -27.34 -12.69
N VAL A 206 3.98 -27.48 -14.00
CA VAL A 206 4.14 -28.80 -14.65
C VAL A 206 5.27 -29.56 -13.97
N GLY A 207 4.98 -30.78 -13.52
CA GLY A 207 5.96 -31.61 -12.82
C GLY A 207 6.04 -31.36 -11.30
N LEU A 208 5.19 -30.51 -10.72
CA LEU A 208 5.06 -30.39 -9.27
C LEU A 208 4.39 -31.64 -8.69
N VAL A 209 5.18 -32.65 -8.35
CA VAL A 209 4.67 -33.94 -7.82
C VAL A 209 4.55 -33.90 -6.29
N GLY A 210 3.68 -33.04 -5.74
CA GLY A 210 3.28 -33.00 -4.31
C GLY A 210 4.41 -32.86 -3.27
N ALA A 211 5.68 -32.78 -3.67
CA ALA A 211 6.83 -32.80 -2.78
C ALA A 211 6.88 -31.53 -1.95
N ARG A 212 6.58 -30.38 -2.56
CA ARG A 212 6.51 -29.08 -1.88
C ARG A 212 5.36 -29.02 -0.87
N VAL A 213 4.20 -29.58 -1.21
CA VAL A 213 3.05 -29.71 -0.30
C VAL A 213 3.41 -30.62 0.90
N ARG A 214 4.08 -31.75 0.64
CA ARG A 214 4.55 -32.66 1.70
C ARG A 214 5.62 -32.03 2.60
N GLU A 215 6.54 -31.26 2.03
CA GLU A 215 7.56 -30.53 2.79
C GLU A 215 6.93 -29.52 3.75
N LEU A 216 5.97 -28.72 3.28
CA LEU A 216 5.21 -27.80 4.13
C LEU A 216 4.44 -28.53 5.25
N ALA A 217 3.81 -29.66 4.92
CA ALA A 217 3.13 -30.48 5.93
C ALA A 217 4.10 -31.05 6.99
N ILE A 218 5.32 -31.45 6.59
CA ILE A 218 6.37 -31.91 7.52
C ILE A 218 6.84 -30.77 8.43
N LEU A 219 6.92 -29.54 7.90
CA LEU A 219 7.24 -28.34 8.67
C LEU A 219 6.08 -27.89 9.60
N GLY A 220 5.00 -28.67 9.68
CA GLY A 220 3.87 -28.40 10.57
C GLY A 220 2.90 -27.34 10.04
N GLN A 221 3.04 -26.91 8.78
CA GLN A 221 2.14 -25.95 8.17
C GLN A 221 0.75 -26.55 7.96
N ARG A 222 -0.27 -25.83 8.46
CA ARG A 222 -1.66 -26.30 8.47
C ARG A 222 -2.50 -25.72 7.35
N GLU A 223 -2.05 -24.60 6.78
CA GLU A 223 -2.78 -23.83 5.77
C GLU A 223 -1.82 -23.45 4.63
N MET A 224 -2.33 -23.46 3.40
CA MET A 224 -1.61 -22.99 2.22
C MET A 224 -2.59 -22.48 1.16
N VAL A 225 -2.12 -21.59 0.31
CA VAL A 225 -2.81 -21.16 -0.91
C VAL A 225 -2.03 -21.74 -2.09
N ILE A 226 -2.74 -22.38 -3.03
CA ILE A 226 -2.17 -22.96 -4.26
C ILE A 226 -2.58 -22.12 -5.46
#